data_AF-A0A7C1AZT7-F1
#
_entry.id   AF-A0A7C1AZT7-F1
#
_cell.length_a   1.000
_cell.length_b   1.000
_cell.length_c   1.000
_cell.angle_alpha   90.00
_cell.angle_beta   90.00
_cell.angle_gamma   90.00
#
_symmetry.space_group_name_H-M   'P 1'
#
loop_
_entity.id
_entity.type
_entity.pdbx_description
1 polymer ?
#
loop_
_entity_poly.entity_id
_entity_poly.type
_entity_poly.pdbx_seq_one_letter_code
_entity_poly.pdbx_strand_id
1 'polypeptide(L)'
;AAKLQRIHGAYISEEETERIVTFLKKQGKAEYDEAVLRGVEDESATDDDEVLEYDEKYDEAVAIVTETGQASISMVQRRLRVGYNRAARMIEMMEKEGIVGPSDGSRPREVFVRAGYSDLNP
;
A
#
# COMPACT_ATOMS: atom_id res chain seq x y z
N ALA A 1 -2.82 -35.65 1.78
CA ALA A 1 -2.65 -34.18 1.77
C ALA A 1 -4.03 -33.54 1.60
N ALA A 2 -4.40 -32.57 2.42
CA ALA A 2 -5.68 -31.87 2.30
C ALA A 2 -5.63 -30.88 1.13
N LYS A 3 -6.65 -30.92 0.25
CA LYS A 3 -6.75 -30.02 -0.91
C LYS A 3 -7.38 -28.71 -0.46
N LEU A 4 -6.63 -27.60 -0.53
CA LEU A 4 -7.15 -26.26 -0.29
C LEU A 4 -8.15 -25.90 -1.40
N GLN A 5 -9.35 -25.46 -1.01
CA GLN A 5 -10.40 -25.02 -1.93
C GLN A 5 -10.80 -23.58 -1.58
N ARG A 6 -10.84 -22.71 -2.59
CA ARG A 6 -11.33 -21.34 -2.45
C ARG A 6 -12.86 -21.35 -2.47
N ILE A 7 -13.49 -20.74 -1.48
CA ILE A 7 -14.94 -20.60 -1.36
C ILE A 7 -15.29 -19.13 -1.61
N HIS A 8 -16.28 -18.86 -2.45
CA HIS A 8 -16.85 -17.52 -2.60
C HIS A 8 -17.83 -17.25 -1.46
N GLY A 9 -17.76 -16.06 -0.87
CA GLY A 9 -18.75 -15.58 0.10
C GLY A 9 -20.05 -15.16 -0.59
N ALA A 10 -21.10 -14.93 0.19
CA ALA A 10 -22.33 -14.32 -0.30
C ALA A 10 -22.04 -12.90 -0.81
N TYR A 11 -22.64 -12.52 -1.93
CA TYR A 11 -22.68 -11.12 -2.33
C TYR A 11 -23.53 -10.33 -1.33
N ILE A 12 -23.03 -9.17 -0.93
CA ILE A 12 -23.77 -8.20 -0.13
C ILE A 12 -23.74 -6.87 -0.88
N SER A 13 -24.91 -6.27 -1.09
CA SER A 13 -24.98 -4.96 -1.70
C SER A 13 -24.58 -3.86 -0.71
N GLU A 14 -24.31 -2.67 -1.24
CA GLU A 14 -24.03 -1.49 -0.41
C GLU A 14 -25.23 -1.17 0.50
N GLU A 15 -26.45 -1.24 -0.06
CA GLU A 15 -27.68 -0.99 0.70
C GLU A 15 -27.93 -2.04 1.79
N GLU A 16 -27.56 -3.30 1.56
CA GLU A 16 -27.60 -4.35 2.58
C GLU A 16 -26.63 -4.08 3.72
N THR A 17 -25.43 -3.65 3.37
CA THR A 17 -24.38 -3.30 4.34
C THR A 17 -24.87 -2.16 5.25
N GLU A 18 -25.42 -1.09 4.68
CA GLU A 18 -25.97 0.03 5.44
C GLU A 18 -27.11 -0.38 6.38
N ARG A 19 -28.03 -1.24 5.91
CA ARG A 19 -29.13 -1.76 6.74
C ARG A 19 -28.61 -2.55 7.94
N ILE A 20 -27.62 -3.42 7.72
CA ILE A 20 -26.99 -4.22 8.77
C ILE A 20 -26.29 -3.31 9.77
N VAL A 21 -25.47 -2.37 9.30
CA VAL A 21 -24.76 -1.41 10.17
C VAL A 21 -25.75 -0.60 11.00
N THR A 22 -26.83 -0.12 10.40
CA THR A 22 -27.87 0.65 11.09
C THR A 22 -28.59 -0.19 12.15
N PHE A 23 -28.90 -1.45 11.84
CA PHE A 23 -29.51 -2.38 12.79
C PHE A 23 -28.58 -2.69 13.97
N LEU A 24 -27.28 -2.89 13.72
CA LEU A 24 -26.27 -3.12 14.77
C LEU A 24 -26.09 -1.91 15.68
N LYS A 25 -26.02 -0.69 15.10
CA LYS A 25 -25.92 0.56 15.87
C LYS A 25 -27.09 0.78 16.84
N LYS A 26 -28.28 0.21 16.55
CA LYS A 26 -29.44 0.27 17.46
C LYS A 26 -29.30 -0.65 18.68
N GLN A 27 -28.50 -1.69 18.60
CA GLN A 27 -28.36 -2.70 19.66
C GLN A 27 -27.36 -2.31 20.74
N GLY A 28 -26.45 -1.39 20.45
CA GLY A 28 -25.44 -0.94 21.41
C GLY A 28 -24.56 0.17 20.87
N LYS A 29 -23.84 0.82 21.80
CA LYS A 29 -22.76 1.73 21.44
C LYS A 29 -21.53 0.92 21.06
N ALA A 30 -20.80 1.36 20.05
CA ALA A 30 -19.53 0.76 19.71
C ALA A 30 -18.55 0.98 20.86
N GLU A 31 -17.91 -0.09 21.30
CA GLU A 31 -16.75 -0.07 22.18
C GLU A 31 -15.53 -0.30 21.28
N TYR A 32 -14.71 0.73 21.16
CA TYR A 32 -13.51 0.68 20.32
C TYR A 32 -12.33 0.32 21.21
N ASP A 33 -11.54 -0.67 20.77
CA ASP A 33 -10.30 -1.02 21.43
C ASP A 33 -9.21 -0.02 20.99
N GLU A 34 -8.84 0.88 21.90
CA GLU A 34 -7.77 1.86 21.71
C GLU A 34 -6.42 1.21 21.35
N ALA A 35 -6.16 -0.05 21.75
CA ALA A 35 -4.94 -0.75 21.36
C ALA A 35 -4.93 -1.10 19.86
N VAL A 36 -6.09 -1.37 19.27
CA VAL A 36 -6.24 -1.61 17.82
C VAL A 36 -6.11 -0.29 17.06
N LEU A 37 -6.63 0.81 17.61
CA LEU A 37 -6.50 2.15 17.02
C LEU A 37 -5.04 2.63 17.04
N ARG A 38 -4.31 2.39 18.13
CA ARG A 38 -2.89 2.74 18.26
C ARG A 38 -1.98 2.00 17.29
N GLY A 39 -2.29 0.75 16.92
CA GLY A 39 -1.51 0.02 15.91
C GLY A 39 -1.56 0.66 14.52
N VAL A 40 -2.61 1.44 14.23
CA VAL A 40 -2.70 2.26 13.01
C VAL A 40 -1.98 3.60 13.20
N GLU A 41 -2.05 4.17 14.41
CA GLU A 41 -1.37 5.42 14.73
C GLU A 41 0.15 5.28 14.80
N ASP A 42 0.71 4.20 15.36
CA ASP A 42 2.16 3.95 15.41
C ASP A 42 2.77 3.70 14.01
N GLU A 43 1.98 3.25 13.03
CA GLU A 43 2.41 3.23 11.61
C GLU A 43 2.32 4.62 10.95
N SER A 44 1.56 5.55 11.52
CA SER A 44 1.40 6.94 11.02
C SER A 44 2.19 8.00 11.80
N ALA A 45 2.63 7.71 13.02
CA ALA A 45 3.32 8.66 13.90
C ALA A 45 4.82 8.83 13.57
N THR A 46 5.28 8.25 12.46
CA THR A 46 6.66 8.49 11.97
C THR A 46 6.69 9.48 10.79
N ASP A 47 5.60 10.17 10.45
CA ASP A 47 5.55 10.88 9.17
C ASP A 47 4.71 12.16 9.16
N ASP A 48 4.63 12.83 10.32
CA ASP A 48 4.00 14.14 10.48
C ASP A 48 5.05 15.26 10.55
N ASP A 49 6.08 15.16 9.70
CA ASP A 49 6.88 16.33 9.32
C ASP A 49 6.72 16.58 7.82
N GLU A 50 5.95 17.63 7.56
CA GLU A 50 5.70 18.29 6.30
C GLU A 50 7.02 18.82 5.70
N VAL A 51 7.81 17.93 5.12
CA VAL A 51 8.77 18.28 4.09
C VAL A 51 8.59 17.25 2.98
N LEU A 52 8.72 17.69 1.73
CA LEU A 52 8.95 16.79 0.60
C LEU A 52 10.34 16.13 0.76
N GLU A 53 10.59 15.51 1.91
CA GLU A 53 11.82 14.83 2.22
C GLU A 53 11.77 13.51 1.47
N TYR A 54 12.80 13.33 0.66
CA TYR A 54 13.03 12.08 -0.05
C TYR A 54 13.00 10.97 0.98
N ASP A 55 12.06 10.04 0.83
CA ASP A 55 11.90 8.94 1.78
C ASP A 55 13.25 8.22 1.91
N GLU A 56 13.75 8.00 3.13
CA GLU A 56 15.03 7.32 3.40
C GLU A 56 15.15 5.94 2.74
N LYS A 57 14.00 5.33 2.38
CA LYS A 57 13.89 4.03 1.72
C LYS A 57 13.59 4.14 0.22
N TYR A 58 13.52 5.35 -0.34
CA TYR A 58 13.20 5.58 -1.73
C TYR A 58 14.21 4.93 -2.68
N ASP A 59 15.51 5.16 -2.48
CA ASP A 59 16.56 4.57 -3.33
C ASP A 59 16.51 3.03 -3.32
N GLU A 60 16.28 2.46 -2.14
CA GLU A 60 16.09 1.01 -1.98
C GLU A 60 14.83 0.54 -2.74
N ALA A 61 13.75 1.32 -2.69
CA ALA A 61 12.53 1.05 -3.44
C ALA A 61 12.76 1.08 -4.96
N VAL A 62 13.49 2.08 -5.47
CA VAL A 62 13.82 2.20 -6.89
C VAL A 62 14.68 1.02 -7.34
N ALA A 63 15.70 0.66 -6.56
CA ALA A 63 16.53 -0.51 -6.85
C ALA A 63 15.69 -1.78 -6.98
N ILE A 64 14.78 -2.04 -6.03
CA ILE A 64 13.89 -3.21 -6.09
C ILE A 64 12.97 -3.16 -7.31
N VAL A 65 12.37 -2.01 -7.61
CA VAL A 65 11.44 -1.85 -8.73
C VAL A 65 12.15 -2.07 -10.07
N THR A 66 13.34 -1.51 -10.24
CA THR A 66 14.15 -1.63 -11.46
C THR A 66 14.72 -3.04 -11.63
N GLU A 67 15.14 -3.70 -10.56
CA GLU A 67 15.64 -5.09 -10.58
C GLU A 67 14.52 -6.10 -10.87
N THR A 68 13.38 -5.97 -10.20
CA THR A 68 12.26 -6.91 -10.34
C THR A 68 11.43 -6.64 -11.59
N GLY A 69 11.50 -5.43 -12.15
CA GLY A 69 10.64 -4.97 -13.23
C GLY A 69 9.16 -4.88 -12.82
N GLN A 70 8.87 -4.87 -11.52
CA GLN A 70 7.52 -4.79 -10.97
C GLN A 70 7.37 -3.53 -10.12
N ALA A 71 6.41 -2.67 -10.47
CA ALA A 71 6.09 -1.48 -9.69
C ALA A 71 4.67 -1.57 -9.13
N SER A 72 4.54 -2.09 -7.90
CA SER A 72 3.28 -2.09 -7.17
C SER A 72 3.48 -1.72 -5.70
N ILE A 73 2.52 -1.00 -5.14
CA ILE A 73 2.55 -0.54 -3.73
C ILE A 73 2.74 -1.74 -2.79
N SER A 74 1.94 -2.80 -2.97
CA SER A 74 2.01 -3.99 -2.11
C SER A 74 3.37 -4.70 -2.15
N MET A 75 4.08 -4.65 -3.28
CA MET A 75 5.42 -5.22 -3.38
C MET A 75 6.41 -4.42 -2.53
N VAL A 76 6.40 -3.09 -2.70
CA VAL A 76 7.27 -2.16 -1.94
C VAL A 76 7.03 -2.30 -0.45
N GLN A 77 5.75 -2.33 0.00
CA GLN A 77 5.39 -2.56 1.40
C GLN A 77 6.04 -3.83 1.97
N ARG A 78 5.93 -4.96 1.26
CA ARG A 78 6.46 -6.24 1.74
C ARG A 78 7.98 -6.29 1.75
N ARG A 79 8.65 -5.64 0.79
CA ARG A 79 10.12 -5.71 0.69
C ARG A 79 10.81 -4.77 1.65
N LEU A 80 10.28 -3.56 1.82
CA LEU A 80 10.87 -2.53 2.68
C LEU A 80 10.28 -2.52 4.09
N ARG A 81 9.23 -3.32 4.33
CA ARG A 81 8.48 -3.35 5.61
C ARG A 81 7.95 -1.97 6.00
N VAL A 82 7.40 -1.26 5.02
CA VAL A 82 6.81 0.08 5.20
C VAL A 82 5.29 0.05 5.08
N GLY A 83 4.63 1.03 5.70
CA GLY A 83 3.19 1.23 5.61
C GLY A 83 2.69 1.55 4.20
N TYR A 84 1.38 1.41 3.98
CA TYR A 84 0.75 1.61 2.66
C TYR A 84 0.98 3.02 2.10
N ASN A 85 0.71 4.05 2.90
CA ASN A 85 0.82 5.45 2.45
C ASN A 85 2.26 5.80 2.05
N ARG A 86 3.23 5.32 2.83
CA ARG A 86 4.65 5.52 2.56
C ARG A 86 5.08 4.87 1.23
N ALA A 87 4.71 3.60 1.02
CA ALA A 87 4.95 2.92 -0.26
C ALA A 87 4.21 3.56 -1.44
N ALA A 88 3.00 4.09 -1.23
CA ALA A 88 2.24 4.79 -2.26
C ALA A 88 2.96 6.07 -2.71
N ARG A 89 3.44 6.90 -1.76
CA ARG A 89 4.21 8.11 -2.06
C ARG A 89 5.51 7.79 -2.83
N MET A 90 6.23 6.73 -2.47
CA MET A 90 7.40 6.28 -3.22
C MET A 90 7.05 5.96 -4.69
N ILE A 91 5.99 5.19 -4.92
CA ILE A 91 5.56 4.82 -6.28
C ILE A 91 5.08 6.05 -7.08
N GLU A 92 4.38 6.99 -6.45
CA GLU A 92 3.97 8.25 -7.08
C GLU A 92 5.16 9.13 -7.45
N MET A 93 6.19 9.18 -6.60
CA MET A 93 7.42 9.91 -6.90
C MET A 93 8.19 9.24 -8.04
N MET A 94 8.28 7.91 -8.08
CA MET A 94 8.84 7.17 -9.22
C MET A 94 8.10 7.45 -10.53
N GLU A 95 6.77 7.65 -10.48
CA GLU A 95 5.98 8.04 -11.66
C GLU A 95 6.34 9.45 -12.12
N LYS A 96 6.44 10.40 -11.18
CA LYS A 96 6.85 11.79 -11.47
C LYS A 96 8.25 11.87 -12.05
N GLU A 97 9.17 11.01 -11.61
CA GLU A 97 10.54 10.93 -12.11
C GLU A 97 10.68 10.11 -13.41
N GLY A 98 9.60 9.50 -13.90
CA GLY A 98 9.62 8.70 -15.13
C GLY A 98 10.32 7.35 -14.99
N ILE A 99 10.47 6.83 -13.77
CA ILE A 99 10.99 5.49 -13.48
C ILE A 99 9.91 4.44 -13.76
N VAL A 100 8.67 4.76 -13.41
CA VAL A 100 7.50 3.89 -13.61
C VAL A 100 6.41 4.61 -14.41
N GLY A 101 5.61 3.84 -15.14
CA GLY A 101 4.46 4.32 -15.88
C GLY A 101 3.26 4.66 -14.99
N PRO A 102 2.24 5.30 -15.59
CA PRO A 102 1.02 5.66 -14.91
C PRO A 102 0.28 4.41 -14.40
N SER A 103 -0.56 4.60 -13.38
CA SER A 103 -1.39 3.53 -12.84
C SER A 103 -2.43 3.08 -13.88
N ASP A 104 -2.47 1.78 -14.19
CA ASP A 104 -3.55 1.16 -14.99
C ASP A 104 -4.71 0.64 -14.10
N GLY A 105 -4.57 0.81 -12.77
CA GLY A 105 -5.52 0.36 -11.76
C GLY A 105 -5.33 -1.10 -11.34
N SER A 106 -5.27 -2.04 -12.28
CA SER A 106 -5.30 -3.49 -11.95
C SER A 106 -3.97 -4.21 -12.17
N ARG A 107 -3.12 -3.69 -13.05
CA ARG A 107 -1.83 -4.27 -13.40
C ARG A 107 -0.68 -3.55 -12.71
N PRO A 108 0.45 -4.25 -12.47
CA PRO A 108 1.68 -3.60 -12.07
C PRO A 108 2.03 -2.50 -13.06
N ARG A 109 2.48 -1.34 -12.56
CA ARG A 109 2.93 -0.23 -13.41
C ARG A 109 4.10 -0.70 -14.25
N GLU A 110 4.16 -0.23 -15.50
CA GLU A 110 5.30 -0.49 -16.37
C GLU A 110 6.55 0.13 -15.75
N VAL A 111 7.69 -0.58 -15.81
CA VAL A 111 8.97 -0.06 -15.32
C VAL A 111 9.79 0.34 -16.54
N PHE A 112 10.05 1.64 -16.67
CA PHE A 112 10.75 2.22 -17.81
C PHE A 112 12.26 2.08 -17.70
N VAL A 113 12.80 2.11 -16.48
CA VAL A 113 14.23 1.95 -16.21
C VAL A 113 14.52 0.50 -15.84
N ARG A 114 15.18 -0.23 -16.74
CA ARG A 114 15.60 -1.63 -16.54
C ARG A 114 17.11 -1.78 -16.67
N ALA A 115 17.89 -1.03 -15.89
CA ALA A 115 19.31 -1.26 -15.68
C ALA A 115 19.83 -0.38 -14.52
N GLY A 116 20.54 -1.01 -13.58
CA GLY A 116 21.39 -0.42 -12.53
C GLY A 116 21.13 1.03 -12.11
N TYR A 117 20.16 1.26 -11.22
CA TYR A 117 20.04 2.56 -10.54
C TYR A 117 21.32 2.93 -9.77
N SER A 118 22.09 1.92 -9.36
CA SER A 118 23.43 2.05 -8.77
C SER A 118 24.47 2.74 -9.67
N ASP A 119 24.23 2.79 -11.00
CA ASP A 119 25.17 3.38 -11.96
C ASP A 119 24.82 4.85 -12.28
N LEU A 120 23.66 5.33 -11.81
CA LEU A 120 23.16 6.68 -12.05
C LEU A 120 23.47 7.65 -10.89
N ASN A 121 24.00 7.16 -9.78
CA ASN A 121 24.38 7.97 -8.62
C ASN A 121 25.75 7.50 -8.07
N PRO A 122 26.88 8.15 -8.45
CA PRO A 122 28.22 7.79 -7.99
C PRO A 122 28.48 8.17 -6.52
#